data_AF-A0A255ZA64-F1
#
_entry.id   AF-A0A255ZA64-F1
#
_cell.length_a   1.000
_cell.length_b   1.000
_cell.length_c   1.000
_cell.angle_alpha   90.00
_cell.angle_beta   90.00
_cell.angle_gamma   90.00
#
_symmetry.space_group_name_H-M   'P 1'
#
loop_
_entity.id
_entity.type
_entity.pdbx_description
1 polymer ?
#
loop_
_entity_poly.entity_id
_entity_poly.type
_entity_poly.pdbx_seq_one_letter_code
_entity_poly.pdbx_strand_id
1 'polypeptide(L)'
;MAVAPLHIFVKITDPSGREWNVETTDGANAMRTDWYRQKFVISDRAVESGIYLRKLSPQETAALLANVVVEKLVADGRYEEAVDAAREILAASPRDVHALLQLGNAYGRMVESEFTSRYPTPAAIPPALKPRWQMLIEANRKAFADAEALGWTPAP
;
A
#
# COMPACT_ATOMS: atom_id res chain seq x y z
N MET A 1 -8.81 0.43 -13.43
CA MET A 1 -8.17 1.73 -13.06
C MET A 1 -6.67 1.61 -13.28
N ALA A 2 -5.87 2.63 -12.92
CA ALA A 2 -4.42 2.57 -12.84
C ALA A 2 -3.95 3.55 -11.75
N VAL A 3 -2.73 3.37 -11.25
CA VAL A 3 -2.22 4.10 -10.08
C VAL A 3 -0.82 4.68 -10.31
N ALA A 4 -0.53 5.77 -9.61
CA ALA A 4 0.78 6.36 -9.39
C ALA A 4 0.92 6.61 -7.87
N PRO A 5 2.10 7.00 -7.34
CA PRO A 5 2.24 7.25 -5.91
C PRO A 5 1.14 8.18 -5.38
N LEU A 6 0.25 7.68 -4.50
CA LEU A 6 -0.89 8.42 -3.92
C LEU A 6 -1.94 8.95 -4.92
N HIS A 7 -1.96 8.45 -6.17
CA HIS A 7 -2.90 8.90 -7.20
C HIS A 7 -3.59 7.72 -7.90
N ILE A 8 -4.90 7.86 -8.15
CA ILE A 8 -5.72 6.89 -8.89
C ILE A 8 -6.29 7.56 -10.14
N PHE A 9 -6.21 6.89 -11.29
CA PHE A 9 -6.74 7.40 -12.54
C PHE A 9 -7.46 6.34 -13.38
N VAL A 10 -8.32 6.81 -14.26
CA VAL A 10 -8.92 5.98 -15.32
C VAL A 10 -7.96 5.98 -16.50
N LYS A 11 -7.45 4.79 -16.85
CA LYS A 11 -6.63 4.60 -18.05
C LYS A 11 -7.52 4.23 -19.24
N ILE A 12 -7.54 5.10 -20.26
CA ILE A 12 -8.37 5.00 -21.47
C ILE A 12 -7.46 4.80 -22.68
N THR A 13 -7.89 3.96 -23.63
CA THR A 13 -7.25 3.81 -24.93
C THR A 13 -8.14 4.48 -25.97
N ASP A 14 -7.61 5.45 -26.70
CA ASP A 14 -8.35 6.12 -27.77
C ASP A 14 -8.42 5.28 -29.06
N PRO A 15 -9.22 5.67 -30.07
CA PRO A 15 -9.33 4.92 -31.33
C PRO A 15 -8.01 4.79 -32.12
N SER A 16 -7.01 5.63 -31.84
CA SER A 16 -5.67 5.53 -32.43
C SER A 16 -4.76 4.53 -31.69
N GLY A 17 -5.26 3.91 -30.61
CA GLY A 17 -4.50 3.00 -29.76
C GLY A 17 -3.67 3.72 -28.68
N ARG A 18 -3.81 5.03 -28.52
CA ARG A 18 -3.02 5.80 -27.56
C ARG A 18 -3.64 5.74 -26.17
N GLU A 19 -2.79 5.53 -25.17
CA GLU A 19 -3.22 5.52 -23.77
C GLU A 19 -3.17 6.91 -23.13
N TRP A 20 -4.22 7.19 -22.35
CA TRP A 20 -4.46 8.41 -21.59
C TRP A 20 -4.79 8.06 -20.13
N ASN A 21 -4.24 8.81 -19.18
CA ASN A 21 -4.56 8.69 -17.76
C ASN A 21 -5.38 9.92 -17.34
N VAL A 22 -6.63 9.69 -16.94
CA VAL A 22 -7.55 10.73 -16.52
C VAL A 22 -7.68 10.68 -15.00
N GLU A 23 -7.08 11.65 -14.32
CA GLU A 23 -7.16 11.76 -12.88
C GLU A 23 -8.42 12.53 -12.47
N THR A 24 -9.34 11.85 -11.80
CA THR A 24 -10.68 12.39 -11.49
C THR A 24 -10.69 13.33 -10.29
N THR A 25 -9.59 13.38 -9.52
CA THR A 25 -9.40 14.23 -8.34
C THR A 25 -8.75 15.58 -8.65
N ASP A 26 -8.21 15.77 -9.87
CA ASP A 26 -7.52 17.00 -10.30
C ASP A 26 -8.02 17.46 -11.68
N GLY A 27 -9.28 17.87 -11.73
CA GLY A 27 -9.88 18.50 -12.91
C GLY A 27 -10.09 17.59 -14.12
N ALA A 28 -9.96 16.27 -13.98
CA ALA A 28 -10.06 15.30 -15.08
C ALA A 28 -9.06 15.54 -16.22
N ASN A 29 -7.88 16.05 -15.88
CA ASN A 29 -6.83 16.28 -16.87
C ASN A 29 -6.30 14.95 -17.44
N ALA A 30 -6.33 14.83 -18.77
CA ALA A 30 -5.80 13.67 -19.48
C ALA A 30 -4.28 13.81 -19.70
N MET A 31 -3.50 13.01 -18.98
CA MET A 31 -2.04 13.07 -18.99
C MET A 31 -1.43 11.77 -19.53
N ARG A 32 -0.24 11.88 -20.14
CA ARG A 32 0.52 10.72 -20.64
C ARG A 32 1.30 10.05 -19.51
N THR A 33 1.61 8.77 -19.68
CA THR A 33 2.41 7.98 -18.74
C THR A 33 3.73 8.66 -18.35
N ASP A 34 4.44 9.25 -19.32
CA ASP A 34 5.75 9.88 -19.07
C ASP A 34 5.65 11.09 -18.15
N TRP A 35 4.52 11.82 -18.17
CA TRP A 35 4.29 12.94 -17.27
C TRP A 35 4.25 12.47 -15.81
N TYR A 36 3.57 11.37 -15.50
CA TYR A 36 3.54 10.80 -14.15
C TYR A 36 4.90 10.27 -13.73
N ARG A 37 5.66 9.63 -14.63
CA ARG A 37 7.01 9.15 -14.33
C ARG A 37 7.93 10.29 -13.90
N GLN A 38 7.87 11.42 -14.61
CA GLN A 38 8.67 12.60 -14.28
C GLN A 38 8.16 13.30 -13.01
N LYS A 39 6.85 13.52 -12.91
CA LYS A 39 6.24 14.23 -11.77
C LYS A 39 6.48 13.52 -10.44
N PHE A 40 6.34 12.20 -10.41
CA PHE A 40 6.44 11.40 -9.18
C PHE A 40 7.75 10.63 -9.06
N VAL A 41 8.71 10.88 -9.98
CA VAL A 41 10.03 10.23 -10.00
C VAL A 41 9.89 8.69 -9.92
N ILE A 42 8.99 8.14 -10.73
CA ILE A 42 8.68 6.70 -10.71
C ILE A 42 9.83 5.92 -11.33
N SER A 43 10.47 5.07 -10.53
CA SER A 43 11.58 4.23 -10.96
C SER A 43 11.18 3.20 -12.01
N ASP A 44 12.14 2.77 -12.84
CA ASP A 44 11.92 1.71 -13.82
C ASP A 44 11.46 0.41 -13.15
N ARG A 45 12.05 0.06 -12.00
CA ARG A 45 11.64 -1.09 -11.18
C ARG A 45 10.15 -1.03 -10.80
N ALA A 46 9.65 0.14 -10.41
CA ALA A 46 8.24 0.30 -10.02
C ALA A 46 7.27 0.17 -11.21
N VAL A 47 7.72 0.55 -12.42
CA VAL A 47 6.97 0.32 -13.65
C VAL A 47 7.00 -1.16 -14.03
N GLU A 48 8.17 -1.78 -14.00
CA GLU A 48 8.39 -3.19 -14.38
C GLU A 48 7.68 -4.18 -13.45
N SER A 49 7.71 -3.92 -12.14
CA SER A 49 6.95 -4.70 -11.16
C SER A 49 5.44 -4.54 -11.33
N GLY A 50 5.01 -3.47 -12.02
CA GLY A 50 3.61 -3.18 -12.32
C GLY A 50 2.83 -2.62 -11.14
N ILE A 51 3.52 -2.03 -10.15
CA ILE A 51 2.88 -1.31 -9.04
C ILE A 51 2.36 0.07 -9.46
N TYR A 52 2.88 0.65 -10.54
CA TYR A 52 2.40 1.92 -11.09
C TYR A 52 2.19 1.88 -12.60
N LEU A 53 1.32 2.77 -13.09
CA LEU A 53 1.09 3.13 -14.50
C LEU A 53 0.55 1.99 -15.39
N ARG A 54 0.34 0.80 -14.85
CA ARG A 54 -0.31 -0.33 -15.51
C ARG A 54 -1.83 -0.26 -15.34
N LYS A 55 -2.56 -0.67 -16.38
CA LYS A 55 -4.01 -0.89 -16.28
C LYS A 55 -4.29 -2.09 -15.36
N LEU A 56 -5.03 -1.82 -14.29
CA LEU A 56 -5.51 -2.82 -13.35
C LEU A 56 -6.65 -3.64 -13.96
N SER A 57 -6.69 -4.92 -13.63
CA SER A 57 -7.82 -5.81 -13.90
C SER A 57 -9.07 -5.37 -13.11
N PRO A 58 -10.27 -5.90 -13.43
CA PRO A 58 -11.46 -5.66 -12.61
C PRO A 58 -11.27 -6.09 -11.15
N GLN A 59 -10.61 -7.23 -10.91
CA GLN A 59 -10.33 -7.74 -9.57
C GLN A 59 -9.35 -6.82 -8.81
N GLU A 60 -8.27 -6.40 -9.47
CA GLU A 60 -7.30 -5.45 -8.88
C GLU A 60 -7.93 -4.07 -8.64
N THR A 61 -8.88 -3.67 -9.49
CA THR A 61 -9.64 -2.42 -9.28
C THR A 61 -10.56 -2.54 -8.07
N ALA A 62 -11.24 -3.67 -7.88
CA ALA A 62 -12.05 -3.90 -6.69
C ALA A 62 -11.18 -3.94 -5.41
N ALA A 63 -10.02 -4.61 -5.48
CA ALA A 63 -9.03 -4.63 -4.40
C ALA A 63 -8.53 -3.22 -4.05
N LEU A 64 -8.18 -2.41 -5.05
CA LEU A 64 -7.78 -1.02 -4.86
C LEU A 64 -8.85 -0.22 -4.11
N LEU A 65 -10.12 -0.36 -4.49
CA LEU A 65 -11.24 0.34 -3.85
C LEU A 65 -11.52 -0.15 -2.42
N ALA A 66 -11.24 -1.42 -2.13
CA ALA A 66 -11.43 -1.99 -0.79
C ALA A 66 -10.45 -1.42 0.24
N ASN A 67 -9.35 -0.79 -0.18
CA ASN A 67 -8.37 -0.17 0.73
C ASN A 67 -8.99 0.86 1.70
N VAL A 68 -10.09 1.52 1.31
CA VAL A 68 -10.80 2.46 2.19
C VAL A 68 -11.28 1.80 3.49
N VAL A 69 -11.56 0.48 3.44
CA VAL A 69 -11.96 -0.30 4.61
C VAL A 69 -10.78 -0.46 5.56
N VAL A 70 -9.60 -0.79 5.03
CA VAL A 70 -8.38 -0.94 5.83
C VAL A 70 -8.03 0.39 6.51
N GLU A 71 -8.07 1.50 5.76
CA GLU A 71 -7.84 2.84 6.30
C GLU A 71 -8.79 3.17 7.46
N LYS A 72 -10.08 2.87 7.29
CA LYS A 72 -11.08 3.11 8.34
C LYS A 72 -10.81 2.25 9.58
N LEU A 73 -10.47 0.97 9.40
CA LEU A 73 -10.17 0.07 10.51
C LEU A 73 -8.91 0.51 11.27
N VAL A 74 -7.86 0.94 10.57
CA VAL A 74 -6.66 1.53 11.18
C VAL A 74 -7.01 2.81 11.95
N ALA A 75 -7.80 3.70 11.37
CA ALA A 75 -8.23 4.94 12.03
C ALA A 75 -9.06 4.69 13.30
N ASP A 76 -9.84 3.61 13.32
CA ASP A 76 -10.65 3.19 14.47
C ASP A 76 -9.87 2.41 15.53
N GLY A 77 -8.57 2.14 15.31
CA GLY A 77 -7.76 1.34 16.21
C GLY A 77 -8.03 -0.17 16.15
N ARG A 78 -8.78 -0.63 15.14
CA ARG A 78 -9.17 -2.04 14.93
C ARG A 78 -8.09 -2.75 14.11
N TYR A 79 -6.88 -2.82 14.65
CA TYR A 79 -5.69 -3.20 13.89
C TYR A 79 -5.69 -4.65 13.40
N GLU A 80 -6.19 -5.60 14.20
CA GLU A 80 -6.31 -7.00 13.80
C GLU A 80 -7.23 -7.16 12.59
N GLU A 81 -8.37 -6.48 12.61
CA GLU A 81 -9.32 -6.50 11.49
C GLU A 81 -8.75 -5.80 10.26
N ALA A 82 -7.96 -4.75 10.46
CA ALA A 82 -7.23 -4.09 9.37
C ALA A 82 -6.20 -5.03 8.72
N VAL A 83 -5.50 -5.85 9.53
CA VAL A 83 -4.57 -6.88 9.04
C VAL A 83 -5.31 -7.91 8.20
N ASP A 84 -6.46 -8.40 8.68
CA ASP A 84 -7.25 -9.40 7.95
C ASP A 84 -7.78 -8.83 6.63
N ALA A 85 -8.35 -7.62 6.65
CA ALA A 85 -8.82 -6.95 5.44
C ALA A 85 -7.69 -6.68 4.43
N ALA A 86 -6.51 -6.24 4.89
CA ALA A 86 -5.35 -6.03 4.04
C ALA A 86 -4.85 -7.33 3.40
N ARG A 87 -4.87 -8.45 4.13
CA ARG A 87 -4.49 -9.77 3.61
C ARG A 87 -5.44 -10.25 2.51
N GLU A 88 -6.74 -10.02 2.66
CA GLU A 88 -7.73 -10.34 1.61
C GLU A 88 -7.50 -9.49 0.34
N ILE A 89 -7.20 -8.20 0.50
CA ILE A 89 -6.82 -7.33 -0.62
C ILE A 89 -5.56 -7.86 -1.31
N LEU A 90 -4.54 -8.24 -0.55
CA LEU A 90 -3.28 -8.76 -1.09
C LEU A 90 -3.43 -10.14 -1.74
N ALA A 91 -4.41 -10.95 -1.32
CA ALA A 91 -4.74 -12.19 -2.02
C ALA A 91 -5.34 -11.91 -3.42
N ALA A 92 -6.13 -10.85 -3.56
CA ALA A 92 -6.73 -10.43 -4.83
C ALA A 92 -5.78 -9.58 -5.71
N SER A 93 -4.87 -8.83 -5.08
CA SER A 93 -3.91 -7.94 -5.72
C SER A 93 -2.59 -7.97 -4.95
N PRO A 94 -1.71 -8.97 -5.20
CA PRO A 94 -0.45 -9.13 -4.47
C PRO A 94 0.55 -7.99 -4.63
N ARG A 95 0.29 -7.07 -5.57
CA ARG A 95 1.12 -5.90 -5.89
C ARG A 95 0.47 -4.59 -5.43
N ASP A 96 -0.60 -4.67 -4.64
CA ASP A 96 -1.20 -3.49 -4.03
C ASP A 96 -0.27 -2.94 -2.94
N VAL A 97 0.52 -1.95 -3.33
CA VAL A 97 1.48 -1.29 -2.45
C VAL A 97 0.77 -0.59 -1.30
N HIS A 98 -0.41 -0.01 -1.52
CA HIS A 98 -1.13 0.67 -0.45
C HIS A 98 -1.58 -0.33 0.62
N ALA A 99 -2.08 -1.50 0.23
CA ALA A 99 -2.41 -2.57 1.15
C ALA A 99 -1.18 -3.10 1.92
N LEU A 100 -0.02 -3.24 1.25
CA LEU A 100 1.24 -3.60 1.93
C LEU A 100 1.64 -2.55 2.99
N LEU A 101 1.56 -1.27 2.66
CA LEU A 101 1.89 -0.18 3.59
C LEU A 101 0.90 -0.14 4.76
N GLN A 102 -0.41 -0.30 4.50
CA GLN A 102 -1.41 -0.34 5.56
C GLN A 102 -1.26 -1.57 6.45
N LEU A 103 -0.89 -2.72 5.89
CA LEU A 103 -0.57 -3.92 6.66
C LEU A 103 0.63 -3.67 7.59
N GLY A 104 1.69 -3.05 7.07
CA GLY A 104 2.85 -2.63 7.86
C GLY A 104 2.45 -1.67 8.98
N ASN A 105 1.68 -0.62 8.65
CA ASN A 105 1.18 0.36 9.60
C ASN A 105 0.35 -0.28 10.72
N ALA A 106 -0.58 -1.19 10.39
CA ALA A 106 -1.40 -1.89 11.36
C ALA A 106 -0.55 -2.67 12.36
N TYR A 107 0.43 -3.47 11.90
CA TYR A 107 1.36 -4.15 12.81
C TYR A 107 2.18 -3.17 13.65
N GLY A 108 2.63 -2.05 13.06
CA GLY A 108 3.37 -1.01 13.79
C GLY A 108 2.54 -0.40 14.93
N ARG A 109 1.25 -0.14 14.69
CA ARG A 109 0.31 0.35 15.71
C ARG A 109 0.03 -0.68 16.81
N MET A 110 0.02 -1.96 16.47
CA MET A 110 -0.07 -3.03 17.46
C MET A 110 1.19 -3.10 18.33
N VAL A 111 2.38 -2.98 17.73
CA VAL A 111 3.64 -2.86 18.49
C VAL A 111 3.59 -1.65 19.43
N GLU A 112 3.14 -0.51 18.93
CA GLU A 112 3.01 0.72 19.72
C GLU A 112 2.08 0.52 20.93
N SER A 113 0.84 0.09 20.70
CA SER A 113 -0.21 -0.01 21.72
C SER A 113 -0.05 -1.18 22.71
N GLU A 114 0.45 -2.33 22.24
CA GLU A 114 0.68 -3.51 23.07
C GLU A 114 2.01 -3.41 23.84
N PHE A 115 3.03 -2.75 23.28
CA PHE A 115 4.41 -2.81 23.81
C PHE A 115 5.06 -1.45 24.04
N THR A 116 5.29 -0.64 23.00
CA THR A 116 6.12 0.57 23.12
C THR A 116 5.55 1.57 24.12
N SER A 117 4.22 1.69 24.21
CA SER A 117 3.57 2.55 25.21
C SER A 117 3.63 2.01 26.65
N ARG A 118 3.96 0.73 26.84
CA ARG A 118 3.93 0.03 28.14
C ARG A 118 5.32 -0.32 28.68
N TYR A 119 6.29 -0.52 27.79
CA TYR A 119 7.63 -0.97 28.11
C TYR A 119 8.65 0.02 27.51
N PRO A 120 9.50 0.67 28.33
CA PRO A 120 10.41 1.71 27.87
C PRO A 120 11.52 1.16 26.95
N THR A 121 11.82 -0.14 27.03
CA THR A 121 12.77 -0.81 26.14
C THR A 121 12.31 -2.24 25.85
N PRO A 122 12.76 -2.86 24.73
CA PRO A 122 12.50 -4.27 24.45
C PRO A 122 12.97 -5.23 25.56
N ALA A 123 14.01 -4.87 26.31
CA ALA A 123 14.52 -5.68 27.42
C ALA A 123 13.51 -5.76 28.59
N ALA A 124 12.65 -4.75 28.74
CA ALA A 124 11.62 -4.68 29.77
C ALA A 124 10.36 -5.49 29.42
N ILE A 125 10.24 -6.02 28.19
CA ILE A 125 9.09 -6.84 27.78
C ILE A 125 9.16 -8.21 28.49
N PRO A 126 8.10 -8.62 29.21
CA PRO A 126 8.04 -9.91 29.88
C PRO A 126 8.34 -11.08 28.92
N PRO A 127 9.11 -12.11 29.34
CA PRO A 127 9.47 -13.24 28.47
C PRO A 127 8.27 -13.90 27.77
N ALA A 128 7.12 -14.00 28.45
CA ALA A 128 5.90 -14.57 27.89
C ALA A 128 5.31 -13.76 26.72
N LEU A 129 5.57 -12.45 26.66
CA LEU A 129 5.06 -11.57 25.60
C LEU A 129 6.06 -11.35 24.46
N LYS A 130 7.33 -11.74 24.64
CA LYS A 130 8.37 -11.58 23.61
C LYS A 130 8.02 -12.25 22.27
N PRO A 131 7.43 -13.46 22.22
CA PRO A 131 7.06 -14.06 20.95
C PRO A 131 6.05 -13.21 20.15
N ARG A 132 5.05 -12.63 20.83
CA ARG A 132 4.05 -11.75 20.21
C ARG A 132 4.70 -10.48 19.67
N TRP A 133 5.55 -9.83 20.47
CA TRP A 133 6.29 -8.64 20.05
C TRP A 133 7.17 -8.90 18.83
N GLN A 134 7.92 -10.01 18.83
CA GLN A 134 8.77 -10.42 17.71
C GLN A 134 7.96 -10.69 16.44
N MET A 135 6.83 -11.39 16.58
CA MET A 135 5.94 -11.67 15.46
C MET A 135 5.44 -10.37 14.80
N LEU A 136 5.00 -9.39 15.59
CA LEU A 136 4.51 -8.13 15.07
C LEU A 136 5.60 -7.29 14.40
N ILE A 137 6.80 -7.22 14.99
CA ILE A 137 7.92 -6.47 14.39
C ILE A 137 8.37 -7.11 13.08
N GLU A 138 8.50 -8.44 13.03
CA GLU A 138 8.90 -9.10 11.79
C GLU A 138 7.84 -8.91 10.71
N ALA A 139 6.55 -9.01 11.06
CA ALA A 139 5.46 -8.80 10.12
C ALA A 139 5.39 -7.35 9.61
N ASN A 140 5.61 -6.37 10.49
CA ASN A 140 5.75 -4.95 10.13
C ASN A 140 6.90 -4.76 9.12
N ARG A 141 8.11 -5.22 9.46
CA ARG A 141 9.29 -5.11 8.61
C ARG A 141 9.07 -5.79 7.26
N LYS A 142 8.49 -6.99 7.27
CA LYS A 142 8.23 -7.76 6.05
C LYS A 142 7.30 -7.00 5.11
N ALA A 143 6.21 -6.40 5.61
CA ALA A 143 5.25 -5.70 4.76
C ALA A 143 5.89 -4.52 4.01
N PHE A 144 6.73 -3.73 4.68
CA PHE A 144 7.49 -2.66 4.03
C PHE A 144 8.55 -3.19 3.05
N ALA A 145 9.28 -4.25 3.44
CA ALA A 145 10.27 -4.88 2.58
C ALA A 145 9.63 -5.46 1.30
N ASP A 146 8.41 -6.02 1.39
CA ASP A 146 7.67 -6.51 0.23
C ASP A 146 7.29 -5.35 -0.71
N ALA A 147 6.91 -4.18 -0.18
CA ALA A 147 6.63 -2.99 -0.99
C ALA A 147 7.90 -2.46 -1.68
N GLU A 148 9.00 -2.33 -0.94
CA GLU A 148 10.31 -1.90 -1.46
C GLU A 148 10.85 -2.87 -2.51
N ALA A 149 10.63 -4.18 -2.31
CA ALA A 149 10.98 -5.20 -3.30
C ALA A 149 10.21 -5.01 -4.61
N LEU A 150 9.03 -4.41 -4.60
CA LEU A 150 8.31 -4.02 -5.81
C LEU A 150 8.77 -2.68 -6.40
N GLY A 151 9.73 -2.00 -5.79
CA GLY A 151 10.23 -0.70 -6.24
C GLY A 151 9.46 0.49 -5.68
N TRP A 152 8.61 0.29 -4.67
CA TRP A 152 8.09 1.40 -3.89
C TRP A 152 9.22 2.10 -3.15
N THR A 153 9.14 3.43 -3.10
CA THR A 153 9.99 4.27 -2.28
C THR A 153 9.11 5.26 -1.51
N PRO A 154 9.48 5.65 -0.29
CA PRO A 154 8.83 6.77 0.40
C PRO A 154 8.81 8.01 -0.50
N ALA A 155 7.75 8.81 -0.40
CA ALA A 155 7.75 10.13 -1.02
C ALA A 155 8.84 11.00 -0.37
N PRO A 156 9.58 11.81 -1.15
CA PRO A 156 10.60 12.72 -0.62
C PRO A 156 10.02 13.83 0.26
#